data_AF-A0AAW0AXZ9-F1
#
_entry.id   AF-A0AAW0AXZ9-F1
#
_cell.length_a   1.000
_cell.length_b   1.000
_cell.length_c   1.000
_cell.angle_alpha   90.00
_cell.angle_beta   90.00
_cell.angle_gamma   90.00
#
_symmetry.space_group_name_H-M   'P 1'
#
loop_
_entity.id
_entity.type
_entity.pdbx_description
1 polymer ?
#
loop_
_entity_poly.entity_id
_entity_poly.type
_entity_poly.pdbx_seq_one_letter_code
_entity_poly.pdbx_strand_id
1 'polypeptide(L)'
;MVPRDQTVQTVQMTDSQVIWQMQFASSVRWTSDTGSFDDEAEHRRYVSRFLVPAYVSSPAGQVFLNRMWKWGRGRHRTTDAILRALLLDGFQTPHRLLSDFVEATTRYYPTDYSDPDEPLRYAIPVHMRKLPNGVSIESDLLSRIQQILFHYLSSSQTPPPLAADGTGLVSEAIGRFIDRSLSQIVVDEPQSVTRLAQSLRYPDPDSDVDSDLDSEVSFSIESWFESSFSLITHHQDDCTPRSLAAFLAYYLARAVELGSPMSTIFSFHNKSIPDWANQTAKLVVPPASQIGSYIPFDGNGSLLTSATTQGDVESWLDGSEERRTPFCLTHTLDPNLLFTLQLAGARYLRIILCTVVSETTVNKPLVKELMRGLEPDQLLWDERDTAKQAAVVSKLLHPPRETDVPFSVVRVVASFPARTHLNNLPAPPKNSPIANLNTGTFKKLASEIPASEILEQIVKNVTAHAASGTRKRPAESFVSEPPPGKSPKSPRLAAERAKFPMPSLARVKRRAD
;
A
#
# COMPACT_ATOMS: atom_id res chain seq x y z
N MET A 1 -26.86 -32.43 40.49
CA MET A 1 -27.27 -31.03 40.75
C MET A 1 -26.20 -30.12 40.21
N VAL A 2 -26.50 -29.43 39.10
CA VAL A 2 -25.63 -28.43 38.46
C VAL A 2 -26.19 -27.05 38.88
N PRO A 3 -25.37 -26.08 39.31
CA PRO A 3 -25.87 -24.73 39.51
C PRO A 3 -26.04 -24.06 38.14
N ARG A 4 -27.29 -23.82 37.76
CA ARG A 4 -27.68 -22.78 36.82
C ARG A 4 -27.53 -21.45 37.53
N ASP A 5 -26.73 -20.56 36.99
CA ASP A 5 -27.01 -19.12 36.91
C ASP A 5 -25.90 -18.45 36.10
N GLN A 6 -26.19 -18.20 34.82
CA GLN A 6 -25.51 -17.19 34.02
C GLN A 6 -26.59 -16.24 33.51
N THR A 7 -26.59 -15.03 34.05
CA THR A 7 -27.52 -13.97 33.67
C THR A 7 -27.00 -13.32 32.39
N VAL A 8 -27.66 -13.56 31.26
CA VAL A 8 -27.42 -12.82 30.02
C VAL A 8 -28.09 -11.46 30.16
N GLN A 9 -27.31 -10.39 30.23
CA GLN A 9 -27.84 -9.03 30.04
C GLN A 9 -27.79 -8.67 28.56
N THR A 10 -28.95 -8.58 27.93
CA THR A 10 -29.11 -8.04 26.59
C THR A 10 -29.07 -6.53 26.68
N VAL A 11 -28.00 -5.91 26.18
CA VAL A 11 -27.96 -4.47 25.94
C VAL A 11 -28.52 -4.25 24.53
N GLN A 12 -29.67 -3.57 24.43
CA GLN A 12 -30.15 -3.07 23.14
C GLN A 12 -29.24 -1.92 22.70
N MET A 13 -28.46 -2.13 21.65
CA MET A 13 -27.92 -1.07 20.82
C MET A 13 -28.22 -1.36 19.34
N THR A 14 -28.51 -0.28 18.64
CA THR A 14 -29.03 -0.18 17.27
C THR A 14 -28.22 -0.97 16.25
N ASP A 15 -28.95 -1.51 15.27
CA ASP A 15 -28.51 -2.40 14.21
C ASP A 15 -27.15 -2.05 13.59
N SER A 16 -26.14 -2.89 13.84
CA SER A 16 -25.17 -3.43 12.85
C SER A 16 -23.86 -4.02 13.42
N GLN A 17 -23.62 -4.02 14.74
CA GLN A 17 -22.48 -4.77 15.32
C GLN A 17 -22.85 -5.55 16.58
N VAL A 18 -23.01 -6.86 16.44
CA VAL A 18 -23.06 -7.79 17.58
C VAL A 18 -21.63 -8.05 18.06
N ILE A 19 -21.13 -7.16 18.92
CA ILE A 19 -19.98 -7.49 19.77
C ILE A 19 -20.50 -8.43 20.84
N TRP A 20 -20.12 -9.71 20.78
CA TRP A 20 -20.37 -10.66 21.87
C TRP A 20 -19.57 -10.22 23.11
N GLN A 21 -20.17 -9.38 23.97
CA GLN A 21 -19.69 -9.20 25.34
C GLN A 21 -20.05 -10.45 26.15
N MET A 22 -19.33 -11.54 25.90
CA MET A 22 -19.26 -12.62 26.86
C MET A 22 -18.49 -12.12 28.07
N GLN A 23 -19.13 -12.13 29.25
CA GLN A 23 -18.44 -12.00 30.54
C GLN A 23 -17.55 -13.23 30.74
N PHE A 24 -16.41 -13.24 30.05
CA PHE A 24 -15.36 -14.18 30.33
C PHE A 24 -14.66 -13.76 31.63
N ALA A 25 -14.23 -14.76 32.40
CA ALA A 25 -13.33 -14.57 33.53
C ALA A 25 -12.19 -13.61 33.14
N SER A 26 -11.68 -12.84 34.10
CA SER A 26 -10.61 -11.84 33.97
C SER A 26 -9.26 -12.35 33.45
N SER A 27 -9.22 -13.53 32.82
CA SER A 27 -8.05 -14.23 32.32
C SER A 27 -8.08 -14.56 30.81
N VAL A 28 -9.11 -14.16 30.05
CA VAL A 28 -9.08 -14.36 28.58
C VAL A 28 -8.15 -13.35 27.93
N ARG A 29 -7.01 -13.83 27.45
CA ARG A 29 -6.05 -13.06 26.66
C ARG A 29 -6.34 -13.29 25.18
N TRP A 30 -6.67 -12.22 24.46
CA TRP A 30 -6.76 -12.25 23.00
C TRP A 30 -5.35 -12.41 22.41
N THR A 31 -5.19 -13.35 21.48
CA THR A 31 -3.95 -13.54 20.72
C THR A 31 -4.26 -13.41 19.23
N SER A 32 -3.84 -12.29 18.66
CA SER A 32 -4.00 -11.94 17.24
C SER A 32 -2.83 -12.38 16.37
N ASP A 33 -1.67 -12.53 17.01
CA ASP A 33 -0.43 -13.02 16.42
C ASP A 33 -0.53 -14.52 16.20
N THR A 34 -1.27 -14.90 15.16
CA THR A 34 -1.42 -16.29 14.71
C THR A 34 -0.16 -16.81 13.99
N GLY A 35 0.88 -15.98 13.90
CA GLY A 35 2.14 -16.28 13.21
C GLY A 35 2.04 -16.15 11.69
N SER A 36 3.18 -15.85 11.08
CA SER A 36 3.34 -15.68 9.64
C SER A 36 4.77 -16.02 9.23
N PHE A 37 4.90 -16.49 7.99
CA PHE A 37 6.17 -16.60 7.30
C PHE A 37 6.57 -15.24 6.74
N ASP A 38 7.24 -14.45 7.56
CA ASP A 38 7.79 -13.13 7.21
C ASP A 38 9.31 -13.18 6.91
N ASP A 39 9.95 -14.30 7.20
CA ASP A 39 11.36 -14.57 6.92
C ASP A 39 11.50 -15.69 5.89
N GLU A 40 12.23 -15.40 4.81
CA GLU A 40 12.41 -16.33 3.69
C GLU A 40 13.15 -17.59 4.12
N ALA A 41 14.19 -17.45 4.94
CA ALA A 41 15.01 -18.58 5.36
C ALA A 41 14.21 -19.52 6.26
N GLU A 42 13.40 -18.99 7.17
CA GLU A 42 12.49 -19.76 8.00
C GLU A 42 11.42 -20.47 7.17
N HIS A 43 10.80 -19.77 6.22
CA HIS A 43 9.82 -20.36 5.31
C HIS A 43 10.40 -21.50 4.50
N ARG A 44 11.54 -21.28 3.84
CA ARG A 44 12.25 -22.30 3.06
C ARG A 44 12.63 -23.49 3.92
N ARG A 45 13.13 -23.25 5.14
CA ARG A 45 13.49 -24.31 6.09
C ARG A 45 12.26 -25.12 6.50
N TYR A 46 11.11 -24.48 6.69
CA TYR A 46 9.86 -25.16 7.00
C TYR A 46 9.39 -26.03 5.83
N VAL A 47 9.27 -25.45 4.62
CA VAL A 47 8.83 -26.15 3.40
C VAL A 47 9.75 -27.33 3.07
N SER A 48 11.07 -27.17 3.22
CA SER A 48 12.06 -28.21 2.90
C SER A 48 11.93 -29.48 3.77
N ARG A 49 11.27 -29.43 4.94
CA ARG A 49 11.02 -30.61 5.79
C ARG A 49 10.08 -31.62 5.16
N PHE A 50 9.27 -31.17 4.20
CA PHE A 50 8.28 -32.00 3.50
C PHE A 50 8.80 -32.49 2.14
N LEU A 51 9.96 -31.99 1.69
CA LEU A 51 10.56 -32.32 0.40
C LEU A 51 11.69 -33.34 0.57
N VAL A 52 11.93 -34.15 -0.47
CA VAL A 52 13.07 -35.06 -0.50
C VAL A 52 14.37 -34.25 -0.55
N PRO A 53 15.40 -34.54 0.28
CA PRO A 53 16.64 -33.75 0.33
C PRO A 53 17.36 -33.61 -1.03
N ALA A 54 17.29 -34.65 -1.87
CA ALA A 54 17.84 -34.62 -3.22
C ALA A 54 17.10 -33.61 -4.11
N TYR A 55 15.77 -33.50 -3.99
CA TYR A 55 14.98 -32.51 -4.72
C TYR A 55 15.30 -31.11 -4.22
N VAL A 56 15.32 -30.88 -2.90
CA VAL A 56 15.69 -29.59 -2.29
C VAL A 56 17.03 -29.08 -2.82
N SER A 57 18.01 -29.97 -3.00
CA SER A 57 19.36 -29.60 -3.48
C SER A 57 19.45 -29.42 -5.00
N SER A 58 18.43 -29.85 -5.75
CA SER A 58 18.40 -29.74 -7.21
C SER A 58 18.06 -28.31 -7.69
N PRO A 59 18.44 -27.92 -8.91
CA PRO A 59 18.03 -26.64 -9.49
C PRO A 59 16.50 -26.44 -9.50
N ALA A 60 15.74 -27.47 -9.89
CA ALA A 60 14.28 -27.43 -9.93
C ALA A 60 13.67 -27.23 -8.53
N GLY A 61 14.22 -27.88 -7.50
CA GLY A 61 13.78 -27.70 -6.12
C GLY A 61 14.13 -26.34 -5.55
N GLN A 62 15.26 -25.74 -5.93
CA GLN A 62 15.59 -24.36 -5.57
C GLN A 62 14.62 -23.37 -6.21
N VAL A 63 14.30 -23.53 -7.50
CA VAL A 63 13.27 -22.72 -8.16
C VAL A 63 11.92 -22.90 -7.46
N PHE A 64 11.56 -24.13 -7.09
CA PHE A 64 10.31 -24.41 -6.40
C PHE A 64 10.24 -23.73 -5.03
N LEU A 65 11.31 -23.78 -4.25
CA LEU A 65 11.40 -23.07 -2.96
C LEU A 65 11.28 -21.55 -3.12
N ASN A 66 11.88 -20.98 -4.17
CA ASN A 66 11.72 -19.55 -4.49
C ASN A 66 10.25 -19.22 -4.78
N ARG A 67 9.57 -20.06 -5.59
CA ARG A 67 8.15 -19.87 -5.91
C ARG A 67 7.24 -20.05 -4.70
N MET A 68 7.55 -21.03 -3.84
CA MET A 68 6.85 -21.24 -2.58
C MET A 68 6.94 -20.01 -1.68
N TRP A 69 8.12 -19.39 -1.56
CA TRP A 69 8.27 -18.13 -0.84
C TRP A 69 7.47 -17.02 -1.50
N LYS A 70 7.58 -16.90 -2.83
CA LYS A 70 6.92 -15.89 -3.63
C LYS A 70 5.38 -15.91 -3.52
N TRP A 71 4.76 -17.08 -3.43
CA TRP A 71 3.30 -17.25 -3.44
C TRP A 71 2.70 -17.74 -2.12
N GLY A 72 3.49 -18.39 -1.27
CA GLY A 72 3.03 -19.04 -0.04
C GLY A 72 3.33 -18.26 1.25
N ARG A 73 4.11 -17.17 1.19
CA ARG A 73 4.44 -16.34 2.36
C ARG A 73 3.22 -15.64 2.97
N GLY A 74 3.36 -15.19 4.22
CA GLY A 74 2.27 -14.64 5.02
C GLY A 74 1.72 -15.66 6.03
N ARG A 75 0.41 -15.69 6.27
CA ARG A 75 -0.21 -16.61 7.23
C ARG A 75 0.13 -18.07 6.91
N HIS A 76 0.48 -18.84 7.95
CA HIS A 76 0.90 -20.24 7.82
C HIS A 76 -0.11 -21.12 7.07
N ARG A 77 -1.42 -20.81 7.18
CA ARG A 77 -2.51 -21.53 6.51
C ARG A 77 -2.35 -21.62 4.99
N THR A 78 -1.76 -20.61 4.35
CA THR A 78 -1.56 -20.59 2.89
C THR A 78 -0.50 -21.62 2.50
N THR A 79 0.66 -21.57 3.18
CA THR A 79 1.73 -22.56 2.98
C THR A 79 1.25 -23.98 3.32
N ASP A 80 0.51 -24.16 4.41
CA ASP A 80 -0.06 -25.46 4.81
C ASP A 80 -1.01 -26.02 3.74
N ALA A 81 -1.91 -25.19 3.20
CA ALA A 81 -2.82 -25.60 2.14
C ALA A 81 -2.07 -26.06 0.87
N ILE A 82 -1.02 -25.36 0.48
CA ILE A 82 -0.17 -25.74 -0.66
C ILE A 82 0.56 -27.06 -0.38
N LEU A 83 1.20 -27.19 0.79
CA LEU A 83 1.90 -28.42 1.19
C LEU A 83 0.97 -29.63 1.26
N ARG A 84 -0.25 -29.43 1.75
CA ARG A 84 -1.28 -30.47 1.76
C ARG A 84 -1.65 -30.92 0.34
N ALA A 85 -1.83 -29.98 -0.59
CA ALA A 85 -2.09 -30.31 -1.99
C ALA A 85 -0.93 -31.09 -2.61
N LEU A 86 0.32 -30.68 -2.36
CA LEU A 86 1.53 -31.38 -2.82
C LEU A 86 1.66 -32.80 -2.25
N LEU A 87 1.36 -32.98 -0.97
CA LEU A 87 1.40 -34.30 -0.32
C LEU A 87 0.35 -35.25 -0.90
N LEU A 88 -0.84 -34.73 -1.24
CA LEU A 88 -1.89 -35.51 -1.89
C LEU A 88 -1.54 -35.88 -3.33
N ASP A 89 -0.85 -35.00 -4.06
CA ASP A 89 -0.30 -35.28 -5.40
C ASP A 89 0.90 -36.25 -5.36
N GLY A 90 1.57 -36.36 -4.21
CA GLY A 90 2.82 -37.08 -4.06
C GLY A 90 4.00 -36.37 -4.72
N PHE A 91 3.96 -35.03 -4.79
CA PHE A 91 4.99 -34.18 -5.40
C PHE A 91 5.36 -34.56 -6.85
N GLN A 92 4.38 -34.99 -7.65
CA GLN A 92 4.64 -35.42 -9.02
C GLN A 92 4.81 -34.24 -9.97
N THR A 93 4.01 -33.18 -9.77
CA THR A 93 4.10 -31.93 -10.55
C THR A 93 4.06 -30.71 -9.63
N PRO A 94 5.11 -30.48 -8.80
CA PRO A 94 5.05 -29.48 -7.74
C PRO A 94 4.93 -28.05 -8.26
N HIS A 95 5.51 -27.75 -9.42
CA HIS A 95 5.49 -26.42 -10.00
C HIS A 95 4.14 -26.10 -10.63
N ARG A 96 3.60 -27.03 -11.41
CA ARG A 96 2.26 -26.91 -11.98
C ARG A 96 1.20 -26.82 -10.88
N LEU A 97 1.27 -27.68 -9.86
CA LEU A 97 0.32 -27.67 -8.75
C LEU A 97 0.32 -26.32 -8.01
N LEU A 98 1.49 -25.71 -7.83
CA LEU A 98 1.58 -24.36 -7.28
C LEU A 98 0.92 -23.31 -8.20
N SER A 99 1.13 -23.39 -9.52
CA SER A 99 0.46 -22.51 -10.48
C SER A 99 -1.06 -22.67 -10.43
N ASP A 100 -1.55 -23.91 -10.47
CA ASP A 100 -2.97 -24.25 -10.40
C ASP A 100 -3.59 -23.78 -9.07
N PHE A 101 -2.85 -23.88 -7.97
CA PHE A 101 -3.28 -23.39 -6.66
C PHE A 101 -3.45 -21.87 -6.65
N VAL A 102 -2.47 -21.12 -7.19
CA VAL A 102 -2.52 -19.65 -7.30
C VAL A 102 -3.70 -19.24 -8.18
N GLU A 103 -3.85 -19.88 -9.34
CA GLU A 103 -4.97 -19.61 -10.26
C GLU A 103 -6.32 -19.89 -9.58
N ALA A 104 -6.47 -21.03 -8.90
CA ALA A 104 -7.71 -21.36 -8.20
C ALA A 104 -8.07 -20.38 -7.07
N THR A 105 -7.09 -19.77 -6.40
CA THR A 105 -7.33 -18.81 -5.30
C THR A 105 -7.52 -17.37 -5.75
N THR A 106 -6.84 -16.99 -6.81
CA THR A 106 -6.71 -15.59 -7.23
C THR A 106 -7.36 -15.29 -8.57
N ARG A 107 -7.68 -16.32 -9.36
CA ARG A 107 -8.02 -16.27 -10.80
C ARG A 107 -6.92 -15.63 -11.68
N TYR A 108 -5.69 -15.61 -11.19
CA TYR A 108 -4.50 -15.18 -11.94
C TYR A 108 -3.59 -16.38 -12.20
N TYR A 109 -3.22 -16.60 -13.46
CA TYR A 109 -2.27 -17.64 -13.82
C TYR A 109 -0.83 -17.10 -13.72
N PRO A 110 0.01 -17.64 -12.82
CA PRO A 110 1.35 -17.10 -12.63
C PRO A 110 2.27 -17.40 -13.83
N THR A 111 2.92 -16.36 -14.32
CA THR A 111 3.84 -16.41 -15.48
C THR A 111 5.31 -16.64 -15.08
N ASP A 112 5.55 -16.95 -13.80
CA ASP A 112 6.90 -16.97 -13.22
C ASP A 112 7.66 -18.29 -13.38
N TYR A 113 7.01 -19.28 -14.00
CA TYR A 113 7.59 -20.56 -14.33
C TYR A 113 6.89 -21.14 -15.55
N SER A 114 7.68 -21.54 -16.53
CA SER A 114 7.23 -22.34 -17.66
C SER A 114 8.22 -23.49 -17.84
N ASP A 115 7.74 -24.71 -17.62
CA ASP A 115 8.48 -25.92 -17.94
C ASP A 115 7.67 -26.69 -18.97
N PRO A 116 8.15 -26.77 -20.23
CA PRO A 116 7.44 -27.47 -21.28
C PRO A 116 7.37 -28.97 -21.04
N ASP A 117 8.24 -29.53 -20.19
CA ASP A 117 8.37 -30.97 -19.98
C ASP A 117 7.52 -31.47 -18.78
N GLU A 118 6.90 -30.58 -18.01
CA GLU A 118 6.05 -30.97 -16.88
C GLU A 118 4.72 -31.56 -17.41
N PRO A 119 4.39 -32.82 -17.07
CA PRO A 119 3.28 -33.52 -17.69
C PRO A 119 1.94 -32.84 -17.43
N LEU A 120 1.10 -32.78 -18.47
CA LEU A 120 -0.28 -32.31 -18.34
C LEU A 120 -1.07 -33.26 -17.43
N ARG A 121 -1.53 -32.77 -16.27
CA ARG A 121 -2.41 -33.49 -15.36
C ARG A 121 -3.71 -32.76 -15.09
N TYR A 122 -4.73 -33.56 -14.77
CA TYR A 122 -6.05 -33.10 -14.37
C TYR A 122 -5.94 -32.24 -13.10
N ALA A 123 -6.64 -31.11 -13.12
CA ALA A 123 -6.71 -30.20 -11.99
C ALA A 123 -7.07 -30.96 -10.72
N ILE A 124 -6.24 -30.83 -9.69
CA ILE A 124 -6.60 -31.33 -8.36
C ILE A 124 -7.81 -30.51 -7.93
N PRO A 125 -8.92 -31.13 -7.47
CA PRO A 125 -10.03 -30.41 -6.88
C PRO A 125 -9.53 -29.75 -5.61
N VAL A 126 -8.99 -28.56 -5.74
CA VAL A 126 -8.61 -27.78 -4.59
C VAL A 126 -9.93 -27.31 -3.99
N HIS A 127 -10.42 -28.05 -2.99
CA HIS A 127 -11.57 -27.68 -2.17
C HIS A 127 -11.20 -26.48 -1.30
N MET A 128 -10.85 -25.38 -1.95
CA MET A 128 -10.68 -24.10 -1.31
C MET A 128 -12.06 -23.51 -1.13
N ARG A 129 -12.31 -23.07 0.10
CA ARG A 129 -13.49 -22.29 0.44
C ARG A 129 -13.53 -21.15 -0.57
N LYS A 130 -14.53 -21.16 -1.47
CA LYS A 130 -14.86 -19.95 -2.22
C LYS A 130 -15.06 -18.89 -1.15
N LEU A 131 -14.12 -17.95 -1.04
CA LEU A 131 -14.36 -16.71 -0.32
C LEU A 131 -15.68 -16.18 -0.90
N PRO A 132 -16.66 -15.81 -0.04
CA PRO A 132 -18.01 -15.56 -0.49
C PRO A 132 -17.99 -14.67 -1.72
N ASN A 133 -18.54 -15.18 -2.83
CA ASN A 133 -18.51 -14.49 -4.12
C ASN A 133 -19.32 -13.19 -4.11
N GLY A 134 -19.92 -12.77 -3.00
CA GLY A 134 -20.80 -11.61 -2.95
C GLY A 134 -20.70 -10.86 -1.64
N VAL A 135 -19.49 -10.74 -1.06
CA VAL A 135 -19.34 -9.77 0.00
C VAL A 135 -19.53 -8.41 -0.64
N SER A 136 -20.65 -7.77 -0.33
CA SER A 136 -20.84 -6.35 -0.51
C SER A 136 -19.74 -5.66 0.30
N ILE A 137 -18.58 -5.50 -0.33
CA ILE A 137 -17.44 -4.79 0.26
C ILE A 137 -17.98 -3.40 0.57
N GLU A 138 -18.02 -3.08 1.86
CA GLU A 138 -18.42 -1.74 2.29
C GLU A 138 -17.57 -0.70 1.55
N SER A 139 -18.20 0.39 1.15
CA SER A 139 -17.60 1.55 0.49
C SER A 139 -16.20 1.89 1.06
N ASP A 140 -16.10 1.97 2.39
CA ASP A 140 -14.90 2.29 3.15
C ASP A 140 -13.79 1.24 2.95
N LEU A 141 -14.16 -0.04 2.96
CA LEU A 141 -13.25 -1.15 2.76
C LEU A 141 -12.69 -1.16 1.33
N LEU A 142 -13.53 -0.84 0.34
CA LEU A 142 -13.12 -0.72 -1.05
C LEU A 142 -12.10 0.40 -1.23
N SER A 143 -12.31 1.56 -0.60
CA SER A 143 -11.36 2.68 -0.61
C SER A 143 -9.97 2.24 -0.13
N ARG A 144 -9.91 1.52 0.99
CA ARG A 144 -8.65 1.02 1.56
C ARG A 144 -7.97 0.00 0.66
N ILE A 145 -8.74 -0.91 0.06
CA ILE A 145 -8.23 -1.85 -0.94
C ILE A 145 -7.59 -1.11 -2.11
N GLN A 146 -8.24 -0.07 -2.64
CA GLN A 146 -7.70 0.72 -3.76
C GLN A 146 -6.40 1.41 -3.38
N GLN A 147 -6.32 2.01 -2.18
CA GLN A 147 -5.10 2.62 -1.67
C GLN A 147 -3.93 1.62 -1.59
N ILE A 148 -4.21 0.40 -1.10
CA ILE A 148 -3.23 -0.70 -1.08
C ILE A 148 -2.78 -1.07 -2.49
N LEU A 149 -3.70 -1.19 -3.44
CA LEU A 149 -3.39 -1.56 -4.82
C LEU A 149 -2.61 -0.45 -5.55
N PHE A 150 -2.94 0.83 -5.32
CA PHE A 150 -2.15 1.96 -5.84
C PHE A 150 -0.73 1.98 -5.30
N HIS A 151 -0.55 1.62 -4.02
CA HIS A 151 0.78 1.46 -3.46
C HIS A 151 1.54 0.36 -4.20
N TYR A 152 0.96 -0.84 -4.34
CA TYR A 152 1.61 -1.93 -5.05
C TYR A 152 1.76 -1.70 -6.56
N LEU A 153 0.98 -0.82 -7.17
CA LEU A 153 1.18 -0.44 -8.56
C LEU A 153 2.52 0.30 -8.75
N SER A 154 2.94 1.06 -7.74
CA SER A 154 4.10 1.96 -7.83
C SER A 154 5.29 1.55 -6.95
N SER A 155 5.09 0.60 -6.05
CA SER A 155 6.09 0.24 -5.05
C SER A 155 6.10 -1.27 -4.83
N SER A 156 7.29 -1.86 -4.76
CA SER A 156 7.50 -3.24 -4.30
C SER A 156 7.61 -3.35 -2.78
N GLN A 157 7.45 -2.24 -2.05
CA GLN A 157 7.43 -2.22 -0.58
C GLN A 157 6.03 -2.55 -0.07
N THR A 158 5.96 -3.16 1.11
CA THR A 158 4.68 -3.33 1.80
C THR A 158 4.14 -1.96 2.21
N PRO A 159 2.85 -1.66 1.97
CA PRO A 159 2.23 -0.43 2.44
C PRO A 159 2.42 -0.25 3.96
N PRO A 160 2.43 0.98 4.46
CA PRO A 160 2.39 1.22 5.90
C PRO A 160 1.25 0.44 6.57
N PRO A 161 1.45 -0.11 7.78
CA PRO A 161 0.37 -0.76 8.50
C PRO A 161 -0.81 0.18 8.69
N LEU A 162 -2.00 -0.37 8.50
CA LEU A 162 -3.27 0.29 8.78
C LEU A 162 -3.58 0.18 10.27
N ALA A 163 -4.33 1.14 10.79
CA ALA A 163 -4.82 1.09 12.17
C ALA A 163 -5.91 0.01 12.37
N ALA A 164 -6.36 -0.16 13.60
CA ALA A 164 -7.40 -1.14 13.98
C ALA A 164 -8.76 -0.91 13.29
N ASP A 165 -9.01 0.28 12.76
CA ASP A 165 -10.19 0.58 11.94
C ASP A 165 -10.24 -0.27 10.65
N GLY A 166 -9.11 -0.81 10.20
CA GLY A 166 -9.02 -1.75 9.08
C GLY A 166 -9.48 -3.18 9.37
N THR A 167 -10.13 -3.47 10.51
CA THR A 167 -10.55 -4.83 10.91
C THR A 167 -11.39 -5.55 9.85
N GLY A 168 -12.16 -4.82 9.04
CA GLY A 168 -12.89 -5.39 7.90
C GLY A 168 -11.99 -6.17 6.94
N LEU A 169 -10.76 -5.69 6.68
CA LEU A 169 -9.78 -6.41 5.85
C LEU A 169 -9.39 -7.75 6.46
N VAL A 170 -9.31 -7.83 7.79
CA VAL A 170 -8.94 -9.08 8.49
C VAL A 170 -10.11 -10.06 8.48
N SER A 171 -11.34 -9.57 8.72
CA SER A 171 -12.57 -10.36 8.66
C SER A 171 -12.77 -10.99 7.28
N GLU A 172 -12.47 -10.23 6.21
CA GLU A 172 -12.49 -10.70 4.83
C GLU A 172 -11.28 -11.54 4.43
N ALA A 173 -10.42 -11.88 5.40
CA ALA A 173 -9.22 -12.67 5.18
C ALA A 173 -8.25 -12.04 4.14
N ILE A 174 -8.33 -10.74 3.90
CA ILE A 174 -7.42 -9.98 3.03
C ILE A 174 -6.16 -9.58 3.80
N GLY A 175 -6.36 -9.02 5.00
CA GLY A 175 -5.31 -8.55 5.89
C GLY A 175 -5.05 -9.47 7.07
N ARG A 176 -4.04 -9.10 7.87
CA ARG A 176 -3.70 -9.76 9.13
C ARG A 176 -3.12 -8.75 10.12
N PHE A 177 -3.27 -9.03 11.41
CA PHE A 177 -2.61 -8.29 12.46
C PHE A 177 -1.11 -8.66 12.53
N ILE A 178 -0.26 -7.67 12.80
CA ILE A 178 1.20 -7.88 12.99
C ILE A 178 1.65 -7.69 14.43
N ASP A 179 0.78 -7.16 15.28
CA ASP A 179 1.01 -6.89 16.69
C ASP A 179 -0.01 -7.63 17.57
N ARG A 180 0.37 -7.86 18.84
CA ARG A 180 -0.47 -8.55 19.81
C ARG A 180 -1.66 -7.72 20.30
N SER A 181 -1.57 -6.40 20.17
CA SER A 181 -2.60 -5.45 20.59
C SER A 181 -3.71 -5.24 19.56
N LEU A 182 -3.70 -5.96 18.43
CA LEU A 182 -4.71 -5.81 17.37
C LEU A 182 -4.76 -4.38 16.79
N SER A 183 -3.66 -3.65 16.85
CA SER A 183 -3.62 -2.22 16.51
C SER A 183 -3.11 -1.95 15.10
N GLN A 184 -2.36 -2.89 14.52
CA GLN A 184 -1.72 -2.74 13.21
C GLN A 184 -2.07 -3.90 12.30
N ILE A 185 -2.61 -3.53 11.13
CA ILE A 185 -3.04 -4.47 10.09
C ILE A 185 -2.15 -4.27 8.87
N VAL A 186 -1.73 -5.37 8.24
CA VAL A 186 -1.02 -5.34 6.96
C VAL A 186 -1.76 -6.14 5.92
N VAL A 187 -1.59 -5.73 4.66
CA VAL A 187 -2.06 -6.44 3.47
C VAL A 187 -0.84 -6.67 2.58
N ASP A 188 -0.15 -7.78 2.85
CA ASP A 188 1.17 -8.08 2.29
C ASP A 188 1.29 -9.47 1.68
N GLU A 189 0.21 -10.25 1.73
CA GLU A 189 0.15 -11.60 1.20
C GLU A 189 -0.06 -11.57 -0.32
N PRO A 190 0.85 -12.18 -1.12
CA PRO A 190 0.76 -12.16 -2.58
C PRO A 190 -0.57 -12.69 -3.11
N GLN A 191 -1.09 -13.77 -2.52
CA GLN A 191 -2.39 -14.34 -2.88
C GLN A 191 -3.53 -13.34 -2.68
N SER A 192 -3.59 -12.69 -1.50
CA SER A 192 -4.64 -11.73 -1.16
C SER A 192 -4.60 -10.51 -2.09
N VAL A 193 -3.42 -9.92 -2.28
CA VAL A 193 -3.25 -8.73 -3.13
C VAL A 193 -3.52 -9.05 -4.58
N THR A 194 -3.03 -10.19 -5.09
CA THR A 194 -3.27 -10.63 -6.48
C THR A 194 -4.76 -10.86 -6.72
N ARG A 195 -5.44 -11.53 -5.79
CA ARG A 195 -6.90 -11.72 -5.86
C ARG A 195 -7.65 -10.39 -5.88
N LEU A 196 -7.26 -9.43 -5.04
CA LEU A 196 -7.86 -8.10 -5.03
C LEU A 196 -7.64 -7.36 -6.36
N ALA A 197 -6.42 -7.38 -6.88
CA ALA A 197 -6.10 -6.81 -8.18
C ALA A 197 -6.91 -7.47 -9.31
N GLN A 198 -7.07 -8.79 -9.27
CA GLN A 198 -7.88 -9.53 -10.23
C GLN A 198 -9.36 -9.16 -10.15
N SER A 199 -9.90 -8.93 -8.95
CA SER A 199 -11.30 -8.53 -8.75
C SER A 199 -11.61 -7.17 -9.37
N LEU A 200 -10.60 -6.31 -9.56
CA LEU A 200 -10.78 -5.08 -10.32
C LEU A 200 -11.09 -5.36 -11.80
N ARG A 201 -10.53 -6.43 -12.37
CA ARG A 201 -10.75 -6.79 -13.79
C ARG A 201 -12.14 -7.37 -14.04
N TYR A 202 -12.74 -8.01 -13.03
CA TYR A 202 -14.02 -8.72 -13.12
C TYR A 202 -14.92 -8.38 -11.92
N PRO A 203 -15.61 -7.22 -11.94
CA PRO A 203 -16.41 -6.76 -10.80
C PRO A 203 -17.66 -7.61 -10.54
N ASP A 204 -18.12 -8.44 -11.51
CA ASP A 204 -19.23 -9.36 -11.32
C ASP A 204 -18.75 -10.83 -11.19
N PRO A 205 -18.64 -11.35 -9.96
CA PRO A 205 -18.21 -12.73 -9.68
C PRO A 205 -19.31 -13.79 -9.86
N ASP A 206 -20.59 -13.38 -9.99
CA ASP A 206 -21.77 -14.26 -10.10
C ASP A 206 -22.30 -14.35 -11.54
N SER A 207 -21.70 -13.61 -12.47
CA SER A 207 -21.87 -13.85 -13.88
C SER A 207 -21.26 -15.23 -14.21
N ASP A 208 -22.08 -16.28 -14.18
CA ASP A 208 -21.80 -17.62 -14.72
C ASP A 208 -21.67 -17.52 -16.26
N VAL A 209 -20.71 -16.73 -16.74
CA VAL A 209 -20.45 -16.45 -18.15
C VAL A 209 -19.62 -17.60 -18.71
N ASP A 210 -20.24 -18.77 -18.80
CA ASP A 210 -20.03 -19.67 -19.94
C ASP A 210 -20.72 -19.13 -21.21
N SER A 211 -21.49 -18.03 -21.10
CA SER A 211 -22.15 -17.34 -22.22
C SER A 211 -21.38 -16.09 -22.65
N ASP A 212 -20.50 -16.25 -23.63
CA ASP A 212 -19.86 -15.18 -24.40
C ASP A 212 -18.78 -14.37 -23.64
N LEU A 213 -17.55 -14.91 -23.71
CA LEU A 213 -16.26 -14.29 -23.39
C LEU A 213 -16.02 -12.88 -23.98
N ASP A 214 -16.92 -12.38 -24.82
CA ASP A 214 -16.79 -11.10 -25.54
C ASP A 214 -17.55 -9.95 -24.87
N SER A 215 -18.36 -10.19 -23.83
CA SER A 215 -18.91 -9.10 -23.00
C SER A 215 -17.90 -8.69 -21.94
N GLU A 216 -16.77 -8.17 -22.40
CA GLU A 216 -15.83 -7.44 -21.57
C GLU A 216 -16.62 -6.25 -20.97
N VAL A 217 -17.20 -6.45 -19.77
CA VAL A 217 -17.67 -5.36 -18.93
C VAL A 217 -16.42 -4.58 -18.63
N SER A 218 -16.13 -3.64 -19.53
CA SER A 218 -14.90 -2.86 -19.54
C SER A 218 -14.80 -2.23 -18.17
N PHE A 219 -13.87 -2.76 -17.37
CA PHE A 219 -13.29 -2.03 -16.26
C PHE A 219 -12.73 -0.74 -16.87
N SER A 220 -13.58 0.28 -16.94
CA SER A 220 -13.12 1.59 -17.28
C SER A 220 -12.37 2.03 -16.05
N ILE A 221 -11.07 2.10 -16.20
CA ILE A 221 -10.23 2.68 -15.18
C ILE A 221 -10.66 4.11 -14.85
N GLU A 222 -11.40 4.79 -15.73
CA GLU A 222 -12.09 6.05 -15.43
C GLU A 222 -13.20 5.83 -14.42
N SER A 223 -14.02 4.78 -14.53
CA SER A 223 -14.96 4.40 -13.46
C SER A 223 -14.23 4.07 -12.17
N TRP A 224 -13.07 3.41 -12.24
CA TRP A 224 -12.25 3.20 -11.05
C TRP A 224 -11.70 4.51 -10.50
N PHE A 225 -11.28 5.43 -11.37
CA PHE A 225 -10.82 6.79 -11.07
C PHE A 225 -11.92 7.57 -10.33
N GLU A 226 -13.15 7.56 -10.85
CA GLU A 226 -14.31 8.29 -10.34
C GLU A 226 -14.94 7.61 -9.11
N SER A 227 -14.96 6.27 -9.05
CA SER A 227 -15.43 5.53 -7.87
C SER A 227 -14.43 5.59 -6.73
N SER A 228 -13.12 5.46 -7.00
CA SER A 228 -12.09 5.70 -5.99
C SER A 228 -12.23 7.09 -5.43
N PHE A 229 -12.63 8.05 -6.26
CA PHE A 229 -12.81 9.43 -5.85
C PHE A 229 -13.97 9.67 -4.88
N SER A 230 -15.17 9.17 -5.18
CA SER A 230 -16.32 9.34 -4.26
C SER A 230 -16.02 8.76 -2.88
N LEU A 231 -15.25 7.66 -2.85
CA LEU A 231 -14.80 7.04 -1.62
C LEU A 231 -13.75 7.90 -0.91
N ILE A 232 -12.80 8.42 -1.66
CA ILE A 232 -11.71 9.28 -1.20
C ILE A 232 -12.23 10.60 -0.58
N THR A 233 -13.28 11.23 -1.12
CA THR A 233 -13.79 12.50 -0.55
C THR A 233 -14.62 12.33 0.71
N HIS A 234 -15.25 11.17 0.87
CA HIS A 234 -16.15 10.93 1.99
C HIS A 234 -15.41 10.48 3.25
N HIS A 235 -14.17 10.00 3.12
CA HIS A 235 -13.34 9.59 4.24
C HIS A 235 -12.18 10.57 4.46
N GLN A 236 -12.18 11.25 5.60
CA GLN A 236 -11.14 12.20 6.02
C GLN A 236 -9.80 11.53 6.42
N ASP A 237 -9.50 10.34 5.91
CA ASP A 237 -8.27 9.64 6.27
C ASP A 237 -7.05 10.25 5.54
N ASP A 238 -5.97 10.43 6.30
CA ASP A 238 -4.68 11.00 5.84
C ASP A 238 -4.02 10.24 4.67
N CYS A 239 -4.48 9.01 4.36
CA CYS A 239 -3.92 8.17 3.30
C CYS A 239 -4.30 8.60 1.87
N THR A 240 -5.16 9.59 1.74
CA THR A 240 -5.87 9.86 0.48
C THR A 240 -5.04 10.60 -0.58
N PRO A 241 -4.39 11.75 -0.29
CA PRO A 241 -3.52 12.43 -1.26
C PRO A 241 -2.31 11.56 -1.63
N ARG A 242 -1.80 10.82 -0.66
CA ARG A 242 -0.64 9.95 -0.82
C ARG A 242 -0.90 8.79 -1.79
N SER A 243 -2.06 8.13 -1.66
CA SER A 243 -2.44 7.03 -2.55
C SER A 243 -2.70 7.53 -3.96
N LEU A 244 -3.33 8.70 -4.09
CA LEU A 244 -3.49 9.38 -5.38
C LEU A 244 -2.14 9.76 -6.00
N ALA A 245 -1.19 10.28 -5.22
CA ALA A 245 0.14 10.62 -5.70
C ALA A 245 0.93 9.38 -6.16
N ALA A 246 0.84 8.26 -5.44
CA ALA A 246 1.41 6.99 -5.88
C ALA A 246 0.79 6.55 -7.21
N PHE A 247 -0.53 6.56 -7.31
CA PHE A 247 -1.22 6.24 -8.54
C PHE A 247 -0.83 7.15 -9.72
N LEU A 248 -0.76 8.47 -9.51
CA LEU A 248 -0.31 9.42 -10.52
C LEU A 248 1.15 9.17 -10.94
N ALA A 249 2.02 8.70 -10.05
CA ALA A 249 3.40 8.36 -10.37
C ALA A 249 3.48 7.28 -11.47
N TYR A 250 2.61 6.25 -11.40
CA TYR A 250 2.53 5.22 -12.44
C TYR A 250 2.16 5.81 -13.81
N TYR A 251 1.11 6.61 -13.90
CA TYR A 251 0.71 7.23 -15.17
C TYR A 251 1.67 8.28 -15.67
N LEU A 252 2.33 9.02 -14.77
CA LEU A 252 3.40 9.94 -15.13
C LEU A 252 4.55 9.17 -15.78
N ALA A 253 4.95 8.03 -15.20
CA ALA A 253 5.98 7.17 -15.78
C ALA A 253 5.58 6.71 -17.19
N ARG A 254 4.35 6.20 -17.35
CA ARG A 254 3.82 5.74 -18.65
C ARG A 254 3.71 6.87 -19.68
N ALA A 255 3.19 8.04 -19.29
CA ALA A 255 3.09 9.19 -20.19
C ALA A 255 4.45 9.63 -20.73
N VAL A 256 5.48 9.62 -19.86
CA VAL A 256 6.86 9.94 -20.23
C VAL A 256 7.49 8.86 -21.09
N GLU A 257 7.28 7.58 -20.77
CA GLU A 257 7.76 6.42 -21.54
C GLU A 257 7.20 6.41 -22.97
N LEU A 258 5.92 6.75 -23.14
CA LEU A 258 5.29 6.91 -24.46
C LEU A 258 5.81 8.12 -25.25
N GLY A 259 6.74 8.90 -24.68
CA GLY A 259 7.30 10.06 -25.33
C GLY A 259 6.29 11.21 -25.49
N SER A 260 5.35 11.35 -24.55
CA SER A 260 4.42 12.48 -24.58
C SER A 260 5.18 13.80 -24.40
N PRO A 261 4.86 14.85 -25.18
CA PRO A 261 5.39 16.19 -24.94
C PRO A 261 5.00 16.69 -23.55
N MET A 262 5.87 17.46 -22.90
CA MET A 262 5.60 17.99 -21.56
C MET A 262 4.39 18.93 -21.53
N SER A 263 4.04 19.60 -22.63
CA SER A 263 2.84 20.42 -22.79
C SER A 263 1.55 19.62 -22.89
N THR A 264 1.64 18.32 -23.21
CA THR A 264 0.52 17.38 -23.15
C THR A 264 0.29 16.89 -21.72
N ILE A 265 1.37 16.66 -20.97
CA ILE A 265 1.32 16.23 -19.56
C ILE A 265 0.96 17.40 -18.62
N PHE A 266 1.51 18.59 -18.88
CA PHE A 266 1.40 19.78 -18.02
C PHE A 266 0.74 20.95 -18.77
N SER A 267 -0.24 21.58 -18.12
CA SER A 267 -0.88 22.81 -18.59
C SER A 267 -0.31 24.02 -17.87
N PHE A 268 0.46 24.85 -18.58
CA PHE A 268 1.18 26.00 -18.02
C PHE A 268 0.31 27.25 -17.87
N HIS A 269 0.62 28.06 -16.86
CA HIS A 269 -0.05 29.34 -16.58
C HIS A 269 0.28 30.45 -17.60
N ASN A 270 -0.65 31.40 -17.80
CA ASN A 270 -0.46 32.68 -18.52
C ASN A 270 -0.02 32.64 -20.00
N LYS A 271 -0.30 31.56 -20.75
CA LYS A 271 0.05 31.40 -22.18
C LYS A 271 1.56 31.45 -22.51
N SER A 272 2.43 31.74 -21.55
CA SER A 272 3.88 31.61 -21.68
C SER A 272 4.27 30.15 -21.45
N ILE A 273 3.94 29.30 -22.44
CA ILE A 273 4.40 27.92 -22.47
C ILE A 273 5.93 27.97 -22.61
N PRO A 274 6.70 27.41 -21.67
CA PRO A 274 8.15 27.38 -21.82
C PRO A 274 8.53 26.66 -23.12
N ASP A 275 9.55 27.13 -23.84
CA ASP A 275 9.95 26.52 -25.13
C ASP A 275 10.28 25.03 -25.00
N TRP A 276 10.74 24.62 -23.81
CA TRP A 276 11.02 23.21 -23.51
C TRP A 276 9.78 22.35 -23.34
N ALA A 277 8.61 22.93 -23.09
CA ALA A 277 7.39 22.17 -22.85
C ALA A 277 6.96 21.35 -24.08
N ASN A 278 7.33 21.78 -25.29
CA ASN A 278 7.03 21.03 -26.51
C ASN A 278 7.99 19.85 -26.75
N GLN A 279 8.99 19.66 -25.89
CA GLN A 279 9.91 18.52 -25.96
C GLN A 279 9.34 17.34 -25.20
N THR A 280 9.80 16.15 -25.59
CA THR A 280 9.66 14.93 -24.80
C THR A 280 10.71 14.93 -23.69
N ALA A 281 10.50 14.10 -22.69
CA ALA A 281 11.45 13.92 -21.59
C ALA A 281 11.69 12.44 -21.32
N LYS A 282 12.71 12.16 -20.52
CA LYS A 282 12.96 10.84 -19.92
C LYS A 282 12.82 10.96 -18.42
N LEU A 283 12.18 9.97 -17.80
CA LEU A 283 12.17 9.84 -16.36
C LEU A 283 13.55 9.35 -15.92
N VAL A 284 14.13 9.98 -14.89
CA VAL A 284 15.48 9.64 -14.42
C VAL A 284 15.52 9.37 -12.93
N VAL A 285 16.44 8.51 -12.52
CA VAL A 285 16.76 8.25 -11.11
C VAL A 285 17.99 9.04 -10.66
N PRO A 286 18.03 9.48 -9.39
CA PRO A 286 19.23 10.08 -8.81
C PRO A 286 20.47 9.18 -8.98
N PRO A 287 21.66 9.79 -9.16
CA PRO A 287 22.90 9.04 -9.24
C PRO A 287 23.24 8.41 -7.88
N ALA A 288 23.84 7.21 -7.87
CA ALA A 288 24.23 6.52 -6.64
C ALA A 288 25.32 7.26 -5.82
N SER A 289 25.99 8.24 -6.44
CA SER A 289 26.96 9.11 -5.81
C SER A 289 26.74 10.55 -6.27
N GLN A 290 27.18 11.51 -5.45
CA GLN A 290 27.11 12.95 -5.77
C GLN A 290 27.96 13.36 -6.99
N ILE A 291 28.67 12.42 -7.63
CA ILE A 291 29.56 12.67 -8.78
C ILE A 291 29.01 11.95 -10.04
N GLY A 292 27.76 11.46 -10.00
CA GLY A 292 27.17 10.75 -11.13
C GLY A 292 26.17 11.59 -11.93
N SER A 293 26.03 11.26 -13.22
CA SER A 293 24.88 11.71 -14.01
C SER A 293 23.61 10.96 -13.60
N TYR A 294 22.46 11.64 -13.66
CA TYR A 294 21.14 11.01 -13.61
C TYR A 294 21.06 9.86 -14.63
N ILE A 295 20.48 8.73 -14.21
CA ILE A 295 20.32 7.55 -15.07
C ILE A 295 18.87 7.47 -15.54
N PRO A 296 18.60 7.28 -16.84
CA PRO A 296 17.25 6.98 -17.33
C PRO A 296 16.66 5.79 -16.58
N PHE A 297 15.44 5.95 -16.07
CA PHE A 297 14.69 4.85 -15.51
C PHE A 297 14.30 3.90 -16.64
N ASP A 298 14.57 2.61 -16.47
CA ASP A 298 14.43 1.58 -17.51
C ASP A 298 13.09 0.84 -17.44
N GLY A 299 12.18 1.25 -16.55
CA GLY A 299 10.91 0.56 -16.33
C GLY A 299 11.00 -0.59 -15.32
N ASN A 300 12.20 -0.94 -14.84
CA ASN A 300 12.41 -2.05 -13.94
C ASN A 300 12.55 -1.59 -12.49
N GLY A 301 11.87 -2.30 -11.58
CA GLY A 301 11.94 -2.06 -10.14
C GLY A 301 10.82 -1.16 -9.62
N SER A 302 11.03 -0.65 -8.39
CA SER A 302 10.08 0.23 -7.71
C SER A 302 10.07 1.61 -8.36
N LEU A 303 8.88 2.14 -8.66
CA LEU A 303 8.73 3.52 -9.14
C LEU A 303 8.91 4.52 -8.00
N LEU A 304 8.62 4.11 -6.77
CA LEU A 304 8.38 5.02 -5.68
C LEU A 304 9.17 4.65 -4.43
N THR A 305 9.73 5.68 -3.79
CA THR A 305 10.26 5.63 -2.43
C THR A 305 9.35 6.46 -1.53
N SER A 306 8.94 5.89 -0.40
CA SER A 306 8.24 6.63 0.64
C SER A 306 9.23 7.39 1.51
N ALA A 307 9.09 8.72 1.60
CA ALA A 307 9.83 9.57 2.51
C ALA A 307 8.92 10.09 3.63
N THR A 308 9.16 9.62 4.86
CA THR A 308 8.38 10.03 6.05
C THR A 308 9.06 11.13 6.83
N THR A 309 10.35 11.34 6.61
CA THR A 309 11.16 12.36 7.26
C THR A 309 11.93 13.21 6.24
N GLN A 310 12.45 14.36 6.67
CA GLN A 310 13.33 15.17 5.85
C GLN A 310 14.59 14.40 5.42
N GLY A 311 15.20 13.67 6.36
CA GLY A 311 16.36 12.81 6.09
C GLY A 311 16.05 11.77 5.01
N ASP A 312 14.79 11.38 4.88
CA ASP A 312 14.40 10.45 3.83
C ASP A 312 14.43 11.06 2.43
N VAL A 313 13.97 12.30 2.32
CA VAL A 313 14.03 13.07 1.06
C VAL A 313 15.48 13.40 0.72
N GLU A 314 16.29 13.77 1.71
CA GLU A 314 17.74 13.97 1.54
C GLU A 314 18.41 12.71 1.00
N SER A 315 18.15 11.55 1.61
CA SER A 315 18.68 10.25 1.18
C SER A 315 18.26 9.89 -0.24
N TRP A 316 17.01 10.20 -0.63
CA TRP A 316 16.55 10.03 -2.01
C TRP A 316 17.26 11.00 -2.97
N LEU A 317 17.41 12.27 -2.61
CA LEU A 317 18.11 13.28 -3.42
C LEU A 317 19.58 12.93 -3.64
N ASP A 318 20.23 12.35 -2.63
CA ASP A 318 21.61 11.85 -2.68
C ASP A 318 21.72 10.53 -3.45
N GLY A 319 20.60 9.90 -3.79
CA GLY A 319 20.54 8.66 -4.56
C GLY A 319 21.06 7.43 -3.82
N SER A 320 20.80 7.33 -2.52
CA SER A 320 21.17 6.11 -1.77
C SER A 320 20.64 4.85 -2.46
N GLU A 321 21.44 3.78 -2.49
CA GLU A 321 21.11 2.56 -3.24
C GLU A 321 19.75 1.98 -2.85
N GLU A 322 19.42 2.03 -1.55
CA GLU A 322 18.15 1.53 -1.00
C GLU A 322 16.92 2.33 -1.48
N ARG A 323 17.11 3.55 -1.98
CA ARG A 323 16.02 4.51 -2.30
C ARG A 323 16.12 5.06 -3.70
N ARG A 324 16.76 4.29 -4.58
CA ARG A 324 17.00 4.69 -5.95
C ARG A 324 15.77 4.46 -6.82
N THR A 325 14.77 5.32 -6.64
CA THR A 325 13.52 5.28 -7.41
C THR A 325 13.29 6.60 -8.13
N PRO A 326 12.57 6.60 -9.26
CA PRO A 326 12.34 7.82 -10.03
C PRO A 326 11.43 8.83 -9.32
N PHE A 327 10.54 8.35 -8.44
CA PHE A 327 9.66 9.19 -7.64
C PHE A 327 9.96 9.06 -6.15
N CYS A 328 9.82 10.18 -5.43
CA CYS A 328 9.80 10.24 -3.98
C CYS A 328 8.43 10.76 -3.51
N LEU A 329 7.74 9.95 -2.72
CA LEU A 329 6.44 10.23 -2.13
C LEU A 329 6.64 10.79 -0.73
N THR A 330 6.33 12.06 -0.55
CA THR A 330 6.50 12.77 0.72
C THR A 330 5.30 12.56 1.63
N HIS A 331 5.53 12.46 2.93
CA HIS A 331 4.47 12.23 3.93
C HIS A 331 3.73 13.52 4.33
N THR A 332 4.24 14.70 3.99
CA THR A 332 3.52 15.95 4.24
C THR A 332 2.37 16.17 3.30
N LEU A 333 1.42 16.99 3.75
CA LEU A 333 0.28 17.42 2.97
C LEU A 333 0.71 18.08 1.65
N ASP A 334 1.85 18.79 1.63
CA ASP A 334 2.40 19.46 0.45
C ASP A 334 3.94 19.53 0.48
N PRO A 335 4.66 19.17 -0.61
CA PRO A 335 4.17 18.42 -1.78
C PRO A 335 3.83 16.97 -1.41
N ASN A 336 3.30 16.20 -2.38
CA ASN A 336 3.11 14.76 -2.23
C ASN A 336 4.06 13.95 -3.12
N LEU A 337 4.59 14.52 -4.21
CA LEU A 337 5.44 13.79 -5.15
C LEU A 337 6.60 14.66 -5.67
N LEU A 338 7.81 14.13 -5.61
CA LEU A 338 9.04 14.73 -6.12
C LEU A 338 9.67 13.81 -7.17
N PHE A 339 10.09 14.36 -8.31
CA PHE A 339 10.80 13.59 -9.34
C PHE A 339 11.61 14.49 -10.28
N THR A 340 12.46 13.86 -11.10
CA THR A 340 13.31 14.56 -12.07
C THR A 340 13.06 14.04 -13.47
N LEU A 341 12.99 14.95 -14.44
CA LEU A 341 12.88 14.65 -15.85
C LEU A 341 14.12 15.15 -16.59
N GLN A 342 14.59 14.39 -17.57
CA GLN A 342 15.66 14.78 -18.49
C GLN A 342 15.06 15.14 -19.85
N LEU A 343 15.21 16.40 -20.26
CA LEU A 343 14.86 16.92 -21.58
C LEU A 343 15.99 16.68 -22.59
N ALA A 344 15.75 17.05 -23.86
CA ALA A 344 16.79 17.09 -24.87
C ALA A 344 17.95 18.02 -24.48
N GLY A 345 19.17 17.61 -24.83
CA GLY A 345 20.41 18.34 -24.52
C GLY A 345 20.86 18.21 -23.06
N ALA A 346 20.50 17.11 -22.38
CA ALA A 346 20.85 16.85 -20.98
C ALA A 346 20.41 17.94 -20.00
N ARG A 347 19.35 18.68 -20.35
CA ARG A 347 18.64 19.58 -19.43
C ARG A 347 17.74 18.79 -18.53
N TYR A 348 17.56 19.28 -17.31
CA TYR A 348 16.79 18.58 -16.32
C TYR A 348 15.77 19.50 -15.67
N LEU A 349 14.61 18.92 -15.37
CA LEU A 349 13.51 19.57 -14.67
C LEU A 349 13.27 18.85 -13.37
N ARG A 350 13.26 19.58 -12.26
CA ARG A 350 12.74 19.07 -10.99
C ARG A 350 11.26 19.37 -10.95
N ILE A 351 10.45 18.35 -10.72
CA ILE A 351 9.01 18.51 -10.56
C ILE A 351 8.66 18.37 -9.08
N ILE A 352 7.99 19.39 -8.55
CA ILE A 352 7.38 19.37 -7.22
C ILE A 352 5.87 19.34 -7.45
N LEU A 353 5.25 18.21 -7.13
CA LEU A 353 3.83 17.98 -7.40
C LEU A 353 3.04 17.84 -6.09
N CYS A 354 2.01 18.67 -5.97
CA CYS A 354 0.97 18.57 -4.95
C CYS A 354 -0.28 17.97 -5.58
N THR A 355 -0.91 17.04 -4.88
CA THR A 355 -2.21 16.47 -5.24
C THR A 355 -3.30 17.07 -4.38
N VAL A 356 -4.39 17.48 -5.01
CA VAL A 356 -5.57 18.03 -4.35
C VAL A 356 -6.76 17.20 -4.73
N VAL A 357 -7.43 16.65 -3.73
CA VAL A 357 -8.71 15.97 -3.91
C VAL A 357 -9.81 16.99 -3.71
N SER A 358 -10.61 17.26 -4.76
CA SER A 358 -11.74 18.19 -4.65
C SER A 358 -12.83 17.85 -5.66
N GLU A 359 -14.08 17.75 -5.18
CA GLU A 359 -15.26 17.49 -6.03
C GLU A 359 -15.58 18.70 -6.92
N THR A 360 -15.22 19.89 -6.44
CA THR A 360 -15.49 21.15 -7.11
C THR A 360 -14.19 21.78 -7.57
N THR A 361 -14.29 22.69 -8.54
CA THR A 361 -13.16 23.50 -8.99
C THR A 361 -12.39 24.07 -7.80
N VAL A 362 -11.12 23.71 -7.68
CA VAL A 362 -10.26 24.13 -6.56
C VAL A 362 -10.26 25.66 -6.52
N ASN A 363 -10.69 26.22 -5.38
CA ASN A 363 -10.86 27.65 -5.25
C ASN A 363 -9.50 28.38 -5.37
N LYS A 364 -9.52 29.61 -5.88
CA LYS A 364 -8.29 30.39 -6.10
C LYS A 364 -7.45 30.60 -4.83
N PRO A 365 -8.04 30.90 -3.65
CA PRO A 365 -7.28 31.03 -2.42
C PRO A 365 -6.45 29.78 -2.08
N LEU A 366 -7.06 28.60 -2.16
CA LEU A 366 -6.40 27.32 -1.89
C LEU A 366 -5.27 27.07 -2.90
N VAL A 367 -5.50 27.28 -4.20
CA VAL A 367 -4.42 27.14 -5.20
C VAL A 367 -3.25 28.07 -4.90
N LYS A 368 -3.50 29.32 -4.49
CA LYS A 368 -2.43 30.25 -4.09
C LYS A 368 -1.66 29.76 -2.88
N GLU A 369 -2.37 29.23 -1.88
CA GLU A 369 -1.77 28.67 -0.68
C GLU A 369 -0.89 27.45 -0.99
N LEU A 370 -1.40 26.51 -1.79
CA LEU A 370 -0.66 25.34 -2.25
C LEU A 370 0.58 25.75 -3.04
N MET A 371 0.45 26.66 -4.00
CA MET A 371 1.58 27.12 -4.81
C MET A 371 2.66 27.82 -3.98
N ARG A 372 2.26 28.48 -2.89
CA ARG A 372 3.19 29.04 -1.90
C ARG A 372 3.88 27.92 -1.12
N GLY A 373 3.15 26.89 -0.69
CA GLY A 373 3.72 25.70 -0.03
C GLY A 373 4.68 24.90 -0.92
N LEU A 374 4.48 24.95 -2.25
CA LEU A 374 5.37 24.33 -3.22
C LEU A 374 6.62 25.16 -3.53
N GLU A 375 6.78 26.36 -2.96
CA GLU A 375 8.04 27.10 -3.11
C GLU A 375 9.17 26.30 -2.41
N PRO A 376 10.36 26.17 -3.02
CA PRO A 376 11.46 25.39 -2.45
C PRO A 376 11.82 25.75 -1.01
N ASP A 377 11.74 27.02 -0.62
CA ASP A 377 11.98 27.50 0.74
C ASP A 377 10.86 27.18 1.73
N GLN A 378 9.64 26.94 1.23
CA GLN A 378 8.42 26.65 2.00
C GLN A 378 8.08 25.16 2.09
N LEU A 379 8.79 24.33 1.32
CA LEU A 379 8.58 22.90 1.12
C LEU A 379 8.77 22.04 2.37
N LEU A 380 8.89 22.66 3.55
CA LEU A 380 9.61 22.09 4.66
C LEU A 380 8.75 21.79 5.87
N TRP A 381 9.13 20.63 6.41
CA TRP A 381 8.68 19.98 7.62
C TRP A 381 8.93 20.86 8.84
N ASP A 382 8.18 20.60 9.91
CA ASP A 382 8.12 21.31 11.21
C ASP A 382 9.47 21.33 12.01
N GLU A 383 10.61 21.19 11.32
CA GLU A 383 11.95 21.20 11.91
C GLU A 383 12.45 22.63 12.13
N ARG A 384 12.93 22.87 13.35
CA ARG A 384 13.58 24.13 13.75
C ARG A 384 15.00 24.29 13.19
N ASP A 385 15.51 23.31 12.44
CA ASP A 385 16.88 23.27 11.92
C ASP A 385 16.99 23.88 10.52
N THR A 386 17.06 25.22 10.50
CA THR A 386 17.22 26.02 9.28
C THR A 386 18.41 25.63 8.40
N ALA A 387 19.49 25.03 8.96
CA ALA A 387 20.68 24.68 8.21
C ALA A 387 20.48 23.41 7.37
N LYS A 388 19.84 22.39 7.94
CA LYS A 388 19.46 21.18 7.18
C LYS A 388 18.46 21.53 6.09
N GLN A 389 17.46 22.35 6.43
CA GLN A 389 16.51 22.90 5.46
C GLN A 389 17.24 23.56 4.28
N ALA A 390 18.17 24.47 4.55
CA ALA A 390 18.92 25.14 3.49
C ALA A 390 19.71 24.15 2.63
N ALA A 391 20.21 23.06 3.20
CA ALA A 391 20.89 22.00 2.46
C ALA A 391 19.93 21.22 1.52
N VAL A 392 18.73 20.84 1.97
CA VAL A 392 17.73 20.17 1.11
C VAL A 392 17.29 21.07 -0.02
N VAL A 393 16.95 22.32 0.30
CA VAL A 393 16.54 23.31 -0.69
C VAL A 393 17.66 23.56 -1.69
N SER A 394 18.90 23.64 -1.21
CA SER A 394 20.07 23.74 -2.07
C SER A 394 20.16 22.55 -3.02
N LYS A 395 19.99 21.31 -2.56
CA LYS A 395 19.99 20.10 -3.41
C LYS A 395 18.80 20.03 -4.38
N LEU A 396 17.63 20.49 -3.98
CA LEU A 396 16.43 20.55 -4.83
C LEU A 396 16.60 21.54 -5.98
N LEU A 397 17.16 22.73 -5.67
CA LEU A 397 17.42 23.80 -6.62
C LEU A 397 18.68 23.57 -7.47
N HIS A 398 19.70 22.96 -6.86
CA HIS A 398 21.05 22.76 -7.41
C HIS A 398 21.45 21.29 -7.20
N PRO A 399 21.21 20.42 -8.17
CA PRO A 399 21.65 19.04 -8.10
C PRO A 399 23.18 18.94 -8.22
N PRO A 400 23.73 17.73 -8.02
CA PRO A 400 25.17 17.55 -7.90
C PRO A 400 25.96 18.05 -9.12
N ARG A 401 27.16 18.58 -8.84
CA ARG A 401 27.86 19.72 -9.47
C ARG A 401 28.46 19.54 -10.88
N GLU A 402 27.99 18.62 -11.73
CA GLU A 402 28.69 18.34 -12.99
C GLU A 402 28.05 18.82 -14.29
N THR A 403 26.86 19.44 -14.24
CA THR A 403 26.27 20.00 -15.46
C THR A 403 26.17 21.51 -15.37
N ASP A 404 26.85 22.25 -16.27
CA ASP A 404 26.62 23.68 -16.57
C ASP A 404 25.20 23.96 -17.10
N VAL A 405 24.28 23.00 -16.91
CA VAL A 405 23.00 22.94 -17.55
C VAL A 405 21.97 23.50 -16.59
N PRO A 406 21.25 24.57 -16.97
CA PRO A 406 20.31 25.23 -16.08
C PRO A 406 19.19 24.28 -15.69
N PHE A 407 19.00 24.10 -14.39
CA PHE A 407 17.84 23.41 -13.84
C PHE A 407 16.65 24.37 -13.76
N SER A 408 15.46 23.85 -14.07
CA SER A 408 14.21 24.54 -13.78
C SER A 408 13.41 23.71 -12.79
N VAL A 409 12.88 24.38 -11.78
CA VAL A 409 11.94 23.78 -10.84
C VAL A 409 10.54 24.09 -11.33
N VAL A 410 9.76 23.05 -11.62
CA VAL A 410 8.36 23.20 -12.03
C VAL A 410 7.48 22.84 -10.85
N ARG A 411 6.63 23.77 -10.45
CA ARG A 411 5.62 23.54 -9.41
C ARG A 411 4.32 23.13 -10.07
N VAL A 412 3.82 21.97 -9.67
CA VAL A 412 2.67 21.34 -10.31
C VAL A 412 1.58 21.11 -9.27
N VAL A 413 0.37 21.55 -9.59
CA VAL A 413 -0.82 21.13 -8.86
C VAL A 413 -1.61 20.15 -9.72
N ALA A 414 -1.91 19.00 -9.14
CA ALA A 414 -2.79 18.00 -9.72
C ALA A 414 -4.08 17.98 -8.90
N SER A 415 -5.13 18.61 -9.40
CA SER A 415 -6.45 18.50 -8.78
C SER A 415 -7.24 17.37 -9.42
N PHE A 416 -7.98 16.63 -8.59
CA PHE A 416 -8.78 15.52 -9.06
C PHE A 416 -10.12 15.44 -8.31
N PRO A 417 -11.27 15.25 -9.01
CA PRO A 417 -11.53 15.17 -10.45
C PRO A 417 -11.67 16.57 -11.04
N ALA A 418 -11.79 17.57 -10.17
CA ALA A 418 -11.94 18.94 -10.54
C ALA A 418 -10.75 19.43 -11.34
N ARG A 419 -11.02 20.36 -12.24
CA ARG A 419 -9.97 21.11 -12.92
C ARG A 419 -9.50 22.22 -12.01
N THR A 420 -8.20 22.42 -11.95
CA THR A 420 -7.62 23.64 -11.36
C THR A 420 -7.55 24.71 -12.44
N HIS A 421 -7.98 25.92 -12.12
CA HIS A 421 -7.77 27.08 -12.98
C HIS A 421 -6.61 27.91 -12.43
N LEU A 422 -5.47 27.89 -13.13
CA LEU A 422 -4.33 28.74 -12.77
C LEU A 422 -4.55 30.20 -13.14
N ASN A 423 -5.52 30.48 -14.01
CA ASN A 423 -5.87 31.82 -14.46
C ASN A 423 -5.98 32.78 -13.25
N ASN A 424 -5.26 33.91 -13.31
CA ASN A 424 -5.18 34.94 -12.27
C ASN A 424 -4.25 34.66 -11.07
N LEU A 425 -3.39 33.64 -11.13
CA LEU A 425 -2.21 33.61 -10.24
C LEU A 425 -1.22 34.72 -10.65
N PRO A 426 -0.50 35.32 -9.68
CA PRO A 426 0.59 36.26 -9.98
C PRO A 426 1.61 35.59 -10.92
N ALA A 427 2.25 36.39 -11.77
CA ALA A 427 3.25 35.88 -12.69
C ALA A 427 4.36 35.17 -11.90
N PRO A 428 4.67 33.89 -12.21
CA PRO A 428 5.73 33.18 -11.51
C PRO A 428 7.09 33.82 -11.80
N PRO A 429 8.08 33.60 -10.91
CA PRO A 429 9.47 33.88 -11.23
C PRO A 429 9.87 33.20 -12.54
N LYS A 430 10.72 33.86 -13.35
CA LYS A 430 11.09 33.39 -14.70
C LYS A 430 11.64 31.95 -14.74
N ASN A 431 12.23 31.48 -13.63
CA ASN A 431 12.87 30.16 -13.51
C ASN A 431 12.06 29.14 -12.70
N SER A 432 10.83 29.47 -12.31
CA SER A 432 9.96 28.60 -11.50
C SER A 432 8.55 28.53 -12.09
N PRO A 433 8.38 27.94 -13.29
CA PRO A 433 7.08 27.87 -13.94
C PRO A 433 6.08 27.09 -13.09
N ILE A 434 4.83 27.56 -13.16
CA ILE A 434 3.68 26.93 -12.52
C ILE A 434 2.87 26.22 -13.59
N ALA A 435 2.52 24.97 -13.31
CA ALA A 435 1.69 24.16 -14.20
C ALA A 435 0.63 23.38 -13.42
N ASN A 436 -0.38 22.93 -14.16
CA ASN A 436 -1.31 21.92 -13.68
C ASN A 436 -1.02 20.60 -14.38
N LEU A 437 -1.26 19.51 -13.67
CA LEU A 437 -1.33 18.21 -14.33
C LEU A 437 -2.56 18.17 -15.24
N ASN A 438 -2.37 17.80 -16.51
CA ASN A 438 -3.47 17.68 -17.46
C ASN A 438 -4.21 16.35 -17.23
N THR A 439 -5.18 16.36 -16.32
CA THR A 439 -5.96 15.16 -15.98
C THR A 439 -6.69 14.54 -17.17
N GLY A 440 -6.99 15.31 -18.23
CA GLY A 440 -7.58 14.77 -19.46
C GLY A 440 -6.64 13.79 -20.19
N THR A 441 -5.35 14.12 -20.23
CA THR A 441 -4.31 13.22 -20.78
C THR A 441 -4.25 11.93 -19.98
N PHE A 442 -4.39 12.00 -18.65
CA PHE A 442 -4.29 10.84 -17.77
C PHE A 442 -5.51 9.95 -17.86
N LYS A 443 -6.73 10.52 -17.96
CA LYS A 443 -7.94 9.73 -18.23
C LYS A 443 -7.83 8.96 -19.55
N LYS A 444 -7.38 9.64 -20.61
CA LYS A 444 -7.10 9.01 -21.91
C LYS A 444 -6.06 7.89 -21.78
N LEU A 445 -4.90 8.18 -21.17
CA LEU A 445 -3.85 7.18 -21.00
C LEU A 445 -4.33 5.98 -20.19
N ALA A 446 -5.10 6.22 -19.15
CA ALA A 446 -5.67 5.17 -18.34
C ALA A 446 -6.60 4.28 -19.18
N SER A 447 -7.46 4.86 -20.04
CA SER A 447 -8.30 4.07 -20.95
C SER A 447 -7.52 3.25 -21.98
N GLU A 448 -6.27 3.62 -22.27
CA GLU A 448 -5.41 2.94 -23.25
C GLU A 448 -4.56 1.81 -22.63
N ILE A 449 -4.31 1.84 -21.31
CA ILE A 449 -3.51 0.83 -20.61
C ILE A 449 -4.39 -0.39 -20.30
N PRO A 450 -4.03 -1.59 -20.80
CA PRO A 450 -4.79 -2.80 -20.50
C PRO A 450 -4.81 -3.11 -19.00
N ALA A 451 -5.97 -3.52 -18.47
CA ALA A 451 -6.09 -3.93 -17.07
C ALA A 451 -5.14 -5.09 -16.70
N SER A 452 -4.82 -5.97 -17.66
CA SER A 452 -3.83 -7.04 -17.48
C SER A 452 -2.43 -6.49 -17.17
N GLU A 453 -2.03 -5.38 -17.78
CA GLU A 453 -0.73 -4.77 -17.52
C GLU A 453 -0.63 -4.20 -16.10
N ILE A 454 -1.70 -3.56 -15.62
CA ILE A 454 -1.80 -3.04 -14.24
C ILE A 454 -1.73 -4.19 -13.24
N LEU A 455 -2.48 -5.27 -13.51
CA LEU A 455 -2.46 -6.47 -12.70
C LEU A 455 -1.05 -7.08 -12.64
N GLU A 456 -0.40 -7.29 -13.79
CA GLU A 456 0.97 -7.82 -13.84
C GLU A 456 1.94 -6.94 -13.07
N GLN A 457 1.79 -5.62 -13.14
CA GLN A 457 2.64 -4.70 -12.38
C GLN A 457 2.42 -4.82 -10.86
N ILE A 458 1.16 -4.93 -10.41
CA ILE A 458 0.83 -5.15 -8.99
C ILE A 458 1.37 -6.50 -8.52
N VAL A 459 1.16 -7.57 -9.30
CA VAL A 459 1.66 -8.92 -9.00
C VAL A 459 3.18 -8.92 -8.91
N LYS A 460 3.86 -8.33 -9.91
CA LYS A 460 5.32 -8.16 -9.91
C LYS A 460 5.80 -7.50 -8.64
N ASN A 461 5.16 -6.42 -8.21
CA ASN A 461 5.58 -5.64 -7.05
C ASN A 461 5.30 -6.35 -5.70
N VAL A 462 4.12 -6.92 -5.50
CA VAL A 462 3.82 -7.65 -4.24
C VAL A 462 4.65 -8.92 -4.10
N THR A 463 5.01 -9.54 -5.22
CA THR A 463 5.86 -10.74 -5.22
C THR A 463 7.35 -10.42 -5.14
N ALA A 464 7.80 -9.27 -5.65
CA ALA A 464 9.19 -8.80 -5.53
C ALA A 464 9.57 -8.41 -4.10
N HIS A 465 8.60 -7.99 -3.27
CA HIS A 465 8.82 -7.68 -1.85
C HIS A 465 9.55 -8.80 -1.10
N ALA A 466 9.35 -10.04 -1.55
CA ALA A 466 9.94 -11.24 -0.97
C ALA A 466 11.49 -11.24 -1.02
N ALA A 467 12.12 -10.50 -1.94
CA ALA A 467 13.56 -10.50 -2.16
C ALA A 467 14.32 -9.41 -1.38
N SER A 468 13.66 -8.35 -0.88
CA SER A 468 14.36 -7.16 -0.35
C SER A 468 14.72 -7.21 1.14
N GLY A 469 14.59 -8.36 1.80
CA GLY A 469 15.17 -8.59 3.12
C GLY A 469 14.29 -8.19 4.31
N THR A 470 14.38 -9.05 5.33
CA THR A 470 13.74 -9.07 6.65
C THR A 470 13.15 -7.75 7.14
N ARG A 471 11.83 -7.67 7.22
CA ARG A 471 11.19 -6.80 8.21
C ARG A 471 11.64 -7.33 9.58
N LYS A 472 12.65 -6.70 10.20
CA LYS A 472 12.99 -6.99 11.58
C LYS A 472 11.74 -6.65 12.40
N ARG A 473 11.03 -7.69 12.83
CA ARG A 473 9.98 -7.55 13.81
C ARG A 473 10.56 -6.68 14.93
N PRO A 474 9.90 -5.58 15.34
CA PRO A 474 10.34 -4.82 16.48
C PRO A 474 10.61 -5.84 17.59
N ALA A 475 11.81 -5.83 18.14
CA ALA A 475 12.16 -6.72 19.23
C ALA A 475 11.33 -6.29 20.43
N GLU A 476 10.05 -6.66 20.46
CA GLU A 476 9.25 -6.59 21.65
C GLU A 476 9.95 -7.48 22.64
N SER A 477 10.49 -6.86 23.69
CA SER A 477 11.03 -7.55 24.83
C SER A 477 9.97 -8.54 25.28
N PHE A 478 10.16 -9.81 24.95
CA PHE A 478 9.46 -10.88 25.62
C PHE A 478 9.78 -10.68 27.08
N VAL A 479 8.85 -10.07 27.82
CA VAL A 479 8.82 -10.19 29.26
C VAL A 479 8.63 -11.68 29.48
N SER A 480 9.74 -12.39 29.64
CA SER A 480 9.73 -13.80 30.00
C SER A 480 8.90 -13.86 31.28
N GLU A 481 7.73 -14.48 31.20
CA GLU A 481 6.99 -14.80 32.41
C GLU A 481 7.96 -15.54 33.35
N PRO A 482 8.04 -15.14 34.63
CA PRO A 482 8.86 -15.86 35.57
C PRO A 482 8.40 -17.33 35.57
N PRO A 483 9.34 -18.30 35.63
CA PRO A 483 8.98 -19.71 35.66
C PRO A 483 7.96 -19.98 36.77
N PRO A 484 7.05 -20.96 36.62
CA PRO A 484 5.98 -21.22 37.58
C PRO A 484 6.57 -21.63 38.93
N GLY A 485 6.82 -20.63 39.77
CA GLY A 485 7.38 -20.74 41.10
C GLY A 485 6.25 -20.82 42.12
N LYS A 486 6.10 -22.02 42.70
CA LYS A 486 5.49 -22.36 43.99
C LYS A 486 4.48 -21.35 44.56
N SER A 487 3.22 -21.76 44.53
CA SER A 487 2.07 -21.13 45.18
C SER A 487 2.39 -20.62 46.60
N PRO A 488 2.02 -19.37 46.95
CA PRO A 488 2.14 -18.89 48.32
C PRO A 488 1.15 -19.63 49.22
N LYS A 489 1.62 -20.13 50.35
CA LYS A 489 0.76 -20.63 51.43
C LYS A 489 -0.08 -19.48 51.97
N SER A 490 -1.39 -19.66 51.96
CA SER A 490 -2.39 -18.76 52.52
C SER A 490 -2.18 -18.53 54.03
N PRO A 491 -2.21 -17.29 54.53
CA PRO A 491 -2.28 -17.03 55.96
C PRO A 491 -3.71 -17.19 56.47
N ARG A 492 -3.86 -17.97 57.54
CA ARG A 492 -5.07 -18.03 58.38
C ARG A 492 -5.38 -16.63 58.92
N LEU A 493 -6.55 -16.11 58.57
CA LEU A 493 -7.15 -14.94 59.23
C LEU A 493 -7.70 -15.34 60.59
N ALA A 494 -7.09 -14.78 61.65
CA ALA A 494 -7.69 -14.66 62.98
C ALA A 494 -8.41 -13.31 63.06
N ALA A 495 -9.57 -13.32 63.70
CA ALA A 495 -10.48 -12.20 63.82
C ALA A 495 -9.93 -11.08 64.71
N GLU A 496 -10.17 -9.82 64.32
CA GLU A 496 -10.34 -8.75 65.30
C GLU A 496 -11.28 -7.66 64.77
N ARG A 497 -12.22 -7.28 65.65
CA ARG A 497 -13.23 -6.23 65.47
C ARG A 497 -12.60 -4.85 65.68
N ALA A 498 -12.89 -3.90 64.81
CA ALA A 498 -12.98 -2.49 65.20
C ALA A 498 -13.95 -1.72 64.28
N LYS A 499 -14.77 -0.89 64.93
CA LYS A 499 -15.91 -0.12 64.43
C LYS A 499 -15.45 1.14 63.69
N PHE A 500 -16.13 1.56 62.62
CA PHE A 500 -16.28 2.97 62.23
C PHE A 500 -17.67 3.22 61.58
N PRO A 501 -18.21 4.47 61.65
CA PRO A 501 -19.63 4.78 61.56
C PRO A 501 -20.11 5.11 60.15
N MET A 502 -21.41 4.91 59.93
CA MET A 502 -22.16 5.25 58.71
C MET A 502 -22.43 6.76 58.60
N PRO A 503 -22.35 7.37 57.40
CA PRO A 503 -23.03 8.62 57.10
C PRO A 503 -24.45 8.38 56.59
N SER A 504 -25.33 9.29 57.00
CA SER A 504 -26.76 9.36 56.75
C SER A 504 -27.15 9.53 55.28
N LEU A 505 -28.21 8.82 54.88
CA LEU A 505 -28.98 9.04 53.65
C LEU A 505 -29.73 10.37 53.72
N ALA A 506 -29.39 11.31 52.83
CA ALA A 506 -30.20 12.48 52.55
C ALA A 506 -31.16 12.19 51.38
N ARG A 507 -32.43 12.44 51.66
CA ARG A 507 -33.61 12.25 50.82
C ARG A 507 -33.79 13.50 49.95
N VAL A 508 -33.79 13.38 48.62
CA VAL A 508 -34.29 14.46 47.73
C VAL A 508 -35.47 13.95 46.93
N LYS A 509 -36.52 14.76 46.97
CA LYS A 509 -37.90 14.52 46.55
C LYS A 509 -38.04 14.38 45.04
N ARG A 510 -38.91 13.44 44.64
CA ARG A 510 -39.63 13.45 43.36
C ARG A 510 -40.55 14.66 43.30
N ARG A 511 -40.58 15.34 42.16
CA ARG A 511 -41.73 16.06 41.62
C ARG A 511 -42.07 15.39 40.30
N ALA A 512 -43.31 14.95 40.17
CA ALA A 512 -43.99 14.74 38.91
C ALA A 512 -45.29 15.55 39.00
N ASP A 513 -45.78 15.97 37.84
CA ASP A 513 -47.10 16.56 37.64
C ASP A 513 -48.24 15.68 38.19
#